data_AF-A0A292PYS0-F1
#
_entry.id   AF-A0A292PYS0-F1
#
_cell.length_a   1.000
_cell.length_b   1.000
_cell.length_c   1.000
_cell.angle_alpha   90.00
_cell.angle_beta   90.00
_cell.angle_gamma   90.00
#
_symmetry.space_group_name_H-M   'P 1'
#
loop_
_entity.id
_entity.type
_entity.pdbx_description
1 polymer ?
#
loop_
_entity_poly.entity_id
_entity_poly.type
_entity_poly.pdbx_seq_one_letter_code
_entity_poly.pdbx_strand_id
1 'polypeptide(L)'
;MFKPNRSPSKTWSSREGVRGGNDVGVFDAVVVARRPIRTIESLIPDARESVTQAAKVEKLVVRRQNKETLVGNARGLDLANNSHRLDVKLGALKKKMAELNIADKSQEARLEFLTNSSESYRQIGSRFLVSFSNKHFGRTEEKKKTIEQGNKVAHWGDILFDHTLDDKPNGSTDTEAFKTLYGVLPKDVEQIKHHVTINLLNTHASILSLKRKIATPKFFDLFSNFISLFEKSKFDESFHEKKTEVTLAYEVLVGFAENEVNRRKPKKRSSRKANPPTATAQRP
;
A
#
# COMPACT_ATOMS: atom_id res chain seq x y z
N MET A 1 -73.82 11.22 28.91
CA MET A 1 -73.34 9.84 28.71
C MET A 1 -72.60 9.76 27.38
N PHE A 2 -71.27 9.81 27.37
CA PHE A 2 -70.44 9.50 26.20
C PHE A 2 -69.06 9.08 26.71
N LYS A 3 -68.64 7.84 26.42
CA LYS A 3 -67.26 7.38 26.64
C LYS A 3 -66.51 7.52 25.31
N PRO A 4 -65.31 8.12 25.27
CA PRO A 4 -64.30 7.81 24.28
C PRO A 4 -63.18 7.01 24.98
N ASN A 5 -63.12 5.70 24.77
CA ASN A 5 -62.38 5.02 23.72
C ASN A 5 -60.85 5.21 23.86
N ARG A 6 -60.21 4.26 24.54
CA ARG A 6 -58.74 4.11 24.58
C ARG A 6 -58.29 3.37 23.32
N SER A 7 -57.42 4.00 22.54
CA SER A 7 -56.56 3.31 21.57
C SER A 7 -55.16 3.10 22.19
N PRO A 8 -54.46 2.02 21.85
CA PRO A 8 -53.34 1.49 22.64
C PRO A 8 -52.05 2.30 22.49
N SER A 9 -51.25 2.27 23.55
CA SER A 9 -49.92 2.85 23.61
C SER A 9 -49.01 2.27 22.54
N LYS A 10 -48.46 3.12 21.68
CA LYS A 10 -47.24 2.81 20.93
C LYS A 10 -46.07 2.82 21.92
N THR A 11 -45.62 1.64 22.30
CA THR A 11 -44.31 1.42 22.91
C THR A 11 -43.23 1.88 21.92
N TRP A 12 -42.53 2.96 22.26
CA TRP A 12 -41.33 3.35 21.54
C TRP A 12 -40.19 2.43 21.98
N SER A 13 -39.72 1.64 21.02
CA SER A 13 -38.51 0.82 21.13
C SER A 13 -37.28 1.71 21.09
N SER A 14 -36.32 1.45 21.96
CA SER A 14 -35.07 2.21 22.19
C SER A 14 -34.06 2.23 21.03
N ARG A 15 -34.51 2.31 19.77
CA ARG A 15 -33.62 2.28 18.59
C ARG A 15 -33.62 3.52 17.70
N GLU A 16 -34.30 4.60 18.08
CA GLU A 16 -34.24 5.86 17.34
C GLU A 16 -33.50 6.94 18.12
N GLY A 17 -32.18 6.79 18.19
CA GLY A 17 -31.28 7.90 18.45
C GLY A 17 -31.25 8.81 17.24
N VAL A 18 -32.00 9.92 17.34
CA VAL A 18 -31.79 11.23 16.70
C VAL A 18 -30.99 11.19 15.38
N ARG A 19 -31.71 11.08 14.27
CA ARG A 19 -31.28 11.66 12.99
C ARG A 19 -31.91 13.06 12.87
N GLY A 20 -31.09 14.04 12.53
CA GLY A 20 -31.54 15.25 11.85
C GLY A 20 -31.17 16.55 12.54
N GLY A 21 -30.13 17.21 12.01
CA GLY A 21 -29.78 18.59 12.35
C GLY A 21 -28.41 18.93 11.77
N ASN A 22 -28.38 19.35 10.50
CA ASN A 22 -27.21 19.96 9.88
C ASN A 22 -26.95 21.31 10.54
N ASP A 23 -26.19 21.29 11.62
CA ASP A 23 -25.27 22.34 12.07
C ASP A 23 -24.34 21.67 13.08
N VAL A 24 -23.04 21.80 12.87
CA VAL A 24 -21.99 21.14 13.66
C VAL A 24 -21.88 21.85 15.03
N GLY A 25 -22.89 21.67 15.87
CA GLY A 25 -22.84 21.95 17.29
C GLY A 25 -22.20 20.78 18.00
N VAL A 26 -20.88 20.84 18.19
CA VAL A 26 -20.16 19.91 19.06
C VAL A 26 -20.63 20.18 20.49
N PHE A 27 -21.43 19.26 21.05
CA PHE A 27 -21.80 19.34 22.47
C PHE A 27 -20.66 18.77 23.32
N ASP A 28 -19.76 19.64 23.77
CA ASP A 28 -18.73 19.31 24.76
C ASP A 28 -19.33 19.19 26.16
N ALA A 29 -19.05 18.03 26.80
CA ALA A 29 -19.42 17.63 28.15
C ALA A 29 -20.93 17.58 28.47
N VAL A 30 -21.59 16.48 28.08
CA VAL A 30 -22.92 16.14 28.63
C VAL A 30 -22.75 15.64 30.07
N VAL A 31 -23.05 16.51 31.04
CA VAL A 31 -23.40 16.06 32.39
C VAL A 31 -24.76 15.35 32.28
N VAL A 32 -24.76 14.02 32.23
CA VAL A 32 -26.01 13.25 32.25
C VAL A 32 -26.53 13.21 33.68
N ALA A 33 -27.32 14.21 34.05
CA ALA A 33 -28.14 14.15 35.25
C ALA A 33 -29.40 13.33 34.95
N ARG A 34 -29.56 12.18 35.60
CA ARG A 34 -30.80 11.37 35.50
C ARG A 34 -31.73 11.78 36.63
N ARG A 35 -32.82 12.47 36.31
CA ARG A 35 -33.96 12.66 37.22
C ARG A 35 -35.24 12.09 36.59
N PRO A 36 -36.13 11.48 37.39
CA PRO A 36 -37.43 11.07 36.90
C PRO A 36 -38.24 12.32 36.52
N ILE A 37 -38.63 12.42 35.25
CA ILE A 37 -39.46 13.52 34.74
C ILE A 37 -40.83 13.41 35.39
N ARG A 38 -41.23 14.44 36.15
CA ARG A 38 -42.54 14.47 36.81
C ARG A 38 -43.61 15.04 35.88
N THR A 39 -43.38 16.22 35.28
CA THR A 39 -44.26 16.87 34.30
C THR A 39 -43.47 17.75 33.32
N ILE A 40 -44.05 18.13 32.17
CA ILE A 40 -43.39 19.02 31.18
C ILE A 40 -43.09 20.40 31.80
N GLU A 41 -44.00 20.92 32.61
CA GLU A 41 -43.84 22.19 33.31
C GLU A 41 -42.73 22.14 34.37
N SER A 42 -42.41 20.96 34.92
CA SER A 42 -41.32 20.78 35.89
C SER A 42 -39.95 20.58 35.24
N LEU A 43 -39.87 20.40 33.92
CA LEU A 43 -38.63 20.04 33.23
C LEU A 43 -37.55 21.13 33.37
N ILE A 44 -37.92 22.40 33.18
CA ILE A 44 -37.01 23.55 33.28
C ILE A 44 -36.47 23.71 34.71
N PRO A 45 -37.30 23.77 35.77
CA PRO A 45 -36.79 23.88 37.14
C PRO A 45 -36.00 22.64 37.57
N ASP A 46 -36.41 21.43 37.19
CA ASP A 46 -35.68 20.19 37.50
C ASP A 46 -34.28 20.20 36.83
N ALA A 47 -34.20 20.63 35.57
CA ALA A 47 -32.92 20.77 34.86
C ALA A 47 -32.02 21.83 35.53
N ARG A 48 -32.58 22.99 35.92
CA ARG A 48 -31.84 24.04 36.64
C ARG A 48 -31.30 23.53 37.98
N GLU A 49 -32.12 22.80 38.75
CA GLU A 49 -31.70 22.23 40.02
C GLU A 49 -30.61 21.17 39.83
N SER A 50 -30.76 20.27 38.85
CA SER A 50 -29.76 19.27 38.53
C SER A 50 -28.41 19.89 38.11
N VAL A 51 -28.41 20.93 37.28
CA VAL A 51 -27.19 21.67 36.93
C VAL A 51 -26.59 22.35 38.15
N THR A 52 -27.42 22.93 39.02
CA THR A 52 -26.97 23.58 40.26
C THR A 52 -26.35 22.57 41.24
N GLN A 53 -26.92 21.36 41.35
CA GLN A 53 -26.37 20.28 42.16
C GLN A 53 -25.05 19.76 41.58
N ALA A 54 -24.98 19.54 40.27
CA ALA A 54 -23.74 19.16 39.59
C ALA A 54 -22.64 20.23 39.75
N ALA A 55 -23.00 21.52 39.68
CA ALA A 55 -22.09 22.63 39.94
C ALA A 55 -21.50 22.59 41.35
N LYS A 56 -22.31 22.22 42.36
CA LYS A 56 -21.88 22.11 43.76
C LYS A 56 -21.03 20.87 44.03
N VAL A 57 -21.41 19.72 43.48
CA VAL A 57 -20.77 18.41 43.77
C VAL A 57 -19.50 18.21 42.94
N GLU A 58 -19.56 18.48 41.64
CA GLU A 58 -18.48 18.17 40.70
C GLU A 58 -17.56 19.35 40.40
N LYS A 59 -17.78 20.50 41.05
CA LYS A 59 -17.03 21.76 40.86
C LYS A 59 -16.89 22.07 39.38
N LEU A 60 -18.01 22.39 38.72
CA LEU A 60 -17.99 22.81 37.32
C LEU A 60 -17.11 24.06 37.18
N VAL A 61 -16.18 24.02 36.23
CA VAL A 61 -15.29 25.12 35.90
C VAL A 61 -15.65 25.62 34.51
N VAL A 62 -15.72 26.94 34.38
CA VAL A 62 -15.83 27.61 33.09
C VAL A 62 -14.43 27.98 32.64
N ARG A 63 -13.98 27.47 31.49
CA ARG A 63 -12.72 27.87 30.86
C ARG A 63 -12.99 28.40 29.46
N ARG A 64 -12.35 29.51 29.10
CA ARG A 64 -12.31 29.98 27.72
C ARG A 64 -11.08 29.40 27.03
N GLN A 65 -11.28 28.74 25.90
CA GLN A 65 -10.22 28.18 25.07
C GLN A 65 -10.52 28.50 23.61
N ASN A 66 -9.58 29.13 22.90
CA ASN A 66 -9.70 29.46 21.48
C ASN A 66 -10.99 30.19 21.08
N LYS A 67 -11.46 31.13 21.91
CA LYS A 67 -12.72 31.89 21.77
C LYS A 67 -14.01 31.11 22.07
N GLU A 68 -13.92 29.82 22.35
CA GLU A 68 -15.03 29.00 22.82
C GLU A 68 -15.07 28.97 24.36
N THR A 69 -16.28 28.95 24.91
CA THR A 69 -16.48 28.85 26.37
C THR A 69 -16.87 27.42 26.70
N LEU A 70 -15.94 26.69 27.30
CA LEU A 70 -16.14 25.32 27.73
C LEU A 70 -16.58 25.30 29.19
N VAL A 71 -17.62 24.53 29.50
CA VAL A 71 -18.12 24.34 30.86
C VAL A 71 -18.09 22.85 31.15
N GLY A 72 -17.37 22.45 32.20
CA GLY A 72 -17.29 21.06 32.58
C GLY A 72 -16.60 20.87 33.92
N ASN A 73 -16.71 19.67 34.48
CA ASN A 73 -15.85 19.28 35.58
C ASN A 73 -14.40 19.15 35.08
N ALA A 74 -13.44 19.04 36.01
CA ALA A 74 -12.01 18.98 35.66
C ALA A 74 -11.69 17.88 34.63
N ARG A 75 -12.30 16.69 34.76
CA ARG A 75 -12.09 15.56 33.85
C ARG A 75 -12.63 15.85 32.44
N GLY A 76 -13.81 16.45 32.34
CA GLY A 76 -14.41 16.81 31.05
C GLY A 76 -13.60 17.86 30.32
N LEU A 77 -13.10 18.86 31.04
CA LEU A 77 -12.20 19.88 30.47
C LEU A 77 -10.85 19.30 30.03
N ASP A 78 -10.28 18.35 30.78
CA ASP A 78 -9.05 17.66 30.37
C ASP A 78 -9.27 16.81 29.11
N LEU A 79 -10.45 16.19 28.97
CA LEU A 79 -10.81 15.43 27.78
C LEU A 79 -10.96 16.34 26.55
N ALA A 80 -11.68 17.46 26.68
CA ALA A 80 -11.84 18.45 25.60
C ALA A 80 -10.47 19.01 25.16
N ASN A 81 -9.61 19.35 26.12
CA ASN A 81 -8.23 19.76 25.86
C ASN A 81 -7.44 18.71 25.07
N ASN A 82 -7.55 17.44 25.47
CA ASN A 82 -6.89 16.35 24.76
C ASN A 82 -7.43 16.16 23.35
N SER A 83 -8.75 16.24 23.16
CA SER A 83 -9.38 16.18 21.84
C SER A 83 -8.82 17.26 20.93
N HIS A 84 -8.85 18.52 21.38
CA HIS A 84 -8.32 19.64 20.63
C HIS A 84 -6.84 19.46 20.26
N ARG A 85 -6.02 18.98 21.21
CA ARG A 85 -4.60 18.70 20.96
C ARG A 85 -4.41 17.59 19.91
N LEU A 86 -5.28 16.58 19.89
CA LEU A 86 -5.25 15.53 18.88
C LEU A 86 -5.63 16.08 17.50
N ASP A 87 -6.64 16.94 17.41
CA ASP A 87 -7.05 17.56 16.14
C ASP A 87 -5.94 18.40 15.54
N VAL A 88 -5.26 19.21 16.36
CA VAL A 88 -4.10 20.01 15.92
C VAL A 88 -2.97 19.11 15.40
N LYS A 89 -2.65 18.03 16.13
CA LYS A 89 -1.63 17.07 15.70
C LYS A 89 -2.02 16.34 14.41
N LEU A 90 -3.29 15.97 14.28
CA LEU A 90 -3.82 15.27 13.10
C LEU A 90 -3.78 16.18 11.87
N GLY A 91 -4.14 17.46 12.02
CA GLY A 91 -3.99 18.47 10.98
C GLY A 91 -2.52 18.66 10.54
N ALA A 92 -1.61 18.78 11.51
CA ALA A 92 -0.18 18.90 11.22
C ALA A 92 0.39 17.67 10.50
N LEU A 93 -0.04 16.46 10.90
CA LEU A 93 0.41 15.21 10.29
C LEU A 93 -0.13 15.05 8.86
N LYS A 94 -1.39 15.41 8.62
CA LYS A 94 -1.96 15.47 7.26
C LYS A 94 -1.18 16.41 6.34
N LYS A 95 -0.79 17.59 6.84
CA LYS A 95 0.02 18.55 6.08
C LYS A 95 1.39 17.96 5.72
N LYS A 96 2.11 17.38 6.68
CA LYS A 96 3.40 16.71 6.42
C LYS A 96 3.29 15.56 5.43
N MET A 97 2.22 14.77 5.50
CA MET A 97 1.99 13.67 4.57
C MET A 97 1.78 14.18 3.13
N ALA A 98 1.05 15.29 2.96
CA ALA A 98 0.89 15.93 1.66
C ALA A 98 2.24 16.48 1.12
N GLU A 99 3.04 17.12 1.96
CA GLU A 99 4.38 17.62 1.59
C GLU A 99 5.32 16.47 1.15
N LEU A 100 5.36 15.37 1.90
CA LEU A 100 6.15 14.20 1.54
C LEU A 100 5.70 13.57 0.22
N ASN A 101 4.39 13.45 0.00
CA ASN A 101 3.84 12.89 -1.24
C ASN A 101 4.21 13.75 -2.47
N ILE A 102 4.23 15.07 -2.34
CA ILE A 102 4.70 15.97 -3.43
C ILE A 102 6.20 15.76 -3.69
N ALA A 103 7.01 15.66 -2.64
CA ALA A 103 8.45 15.43 -2.77
C ALA A 103 8.75 14.08 -3.43
N ASP A 104 8.02 13.03 -3.04
CA ASP A 104 8.17 11.67 -3.57
C ASP A 104 7.87 11.64 -5.08
N LYS A 105 6.71 12.17 -5.50
CA LYS A 105 6.36 12.33 -6.92
C LYS A 105 7.39 13.12 -7.72
N SER A 106 7.96 14.17 -7.13
CA SER A 106 9.01 14.96 -7.77
C SER A 106 10.31 14.16 -7.91
N GLN A 107 10.65 13.30 -6.95
CA GLN A 107 11.82 12.43 -7.03
C GLN A 107 11.63 11.32 -8.05
N GLU A 108 10.45 10.70 -8.09
CA GLU A 108 10.09 9.70 -9.10
C GLU A 108 10.23 10.25 -10.52
N ALA A 109 9.65 11.43 -10.80
CA ALA A 109 9.77 12.06 -12.12
C ALA A 109 11.23 12.39 -12.51
N ARG A 110 12.06 12.77 -11.54
CA ARG A 110 13.49 13.01 -11.77
C ARG A 110 14.25 11.72 -12.05
N LEU A 111 13.93 10.65 -11.33
CA LEU A 111 14.52 9.33 -11.57
C LEU A 111 14.10 8.80 -12.94
N GLU A 112 12.82 8.89 -13.28
CA GLU A 112 12.31 8.52 -14.61
C GLU A 112 13.03 9.28 -15.72
N PHE A 113 13.17 10.61 -15.60
CA PHE A 113 13.92 11.42 -16.57
C PHE A 113 15.39 10.98 -16.69
N LEU A 114 16.08 10.77 -15.57
CA LEU A 114 17.48 10.34 -15.57
C LEU A 114 17.65 8.94 -16.16
N THR A 115 16.75 8.02 -15.84
CA THR A 115 16.70 6.66 -16.37
C THR A 115 16.48 6.68 -17.88
N ASN A 116 15.51 7.46 -18.36
CA ASN A 116 15.16 7.53 -19.78
C ASN A 116 16.20 8.28 -20.63
N SER A 117 16.87 9.29 -20.06
CA SER A 117 17.92 10.06 -20.75
C SER A 117 19.30 9.38 -20.73
N SER A 118 19.49 8.37 -19.89
CA SER A 118 20.75 7.64 -19.79
C SER A 118 20.84 6.56 -20.86
N GLU A 119 21.61 6.80 -21.92
CA GLU A 119 21.92 5.80 -22.95
C GLU A 119 22.53 4.52 -22.34
N SER A 120 23.31 4.64 -21.25
CA SER A 120 23.81 3.48 -20.52
C SER A 120 22.72 2.64 -19.86
N TYR A 121 21.65 3.26 -19.36
CA TYR A 121 20.51 2.52 -18.80
C TYR A 121 19.75 1.80 -19.90
N ARG A 122 19.62 2.43 -21.08
CA ARG A 122 18.98 1.80 -22.24
C ARG A 122 19.70 0.55 -22.71
N GLN A 123 21.02 0.62 -22.78
CA GLN A 123 21.85 -0.52 -23.13
C GLN A 123 21.74 -1.67 -22.11
N ILE A 124 21.54 -1.35 -20.83
CA ILE A 124 21.32 -2.33 -19.77
C ILE A 124 19.99 -3.08 -19.94
N GLY A 125 18.87 -2.37 -20.12
CA GLY A 125 17.56 -3.01 -20.32
C GLY A 125 17.50 -3.86 -21.59
N SER A 126 18.02 -3.33 -22.72
CA SER A 126 18.08 -4.09 -23.97
C SER A 126 18.90 -5.38 -23.83
N ARG A 127 19.99 -5.37 -23.04
CA ARG A 127 20.77 -6.59 -22.76
C ARG A 127 19.96 -7.64 -22.00
N PHE A 128 19.12 -7.23 -21.05
CA PHE A 128 18.35 -8.17 -20.22
C PHE A 128 17.39 -8.99 -21.08
N LEU A 129 16.57 -8.30 -21.88
CA LEU A 129 15.65 -8.92 -22.83
C LEU A 129 16.38 -9.79 -23.85
N VAL A 130 17.46 -9.29 -24.45
CA VAL A 130 18.24 -10.04 -25.45
C VAL A 130 18.91 -11.27 -24.83
N SER A 131 19.45 -11.17 -23.61
CA SER A 131 20.05 -12.31 -22.92
C SER A 131 19.02 -13.37 -22.56
N PHE A 132 17.81 -12.97 -22.14
CA PHE A 132 16.72 -13.90 -21.88
C PHE A 132 16.24 -14.56 -23.17
N SER A 133 15.98 -13.77 -24.22
CA SER A 133 15.55 -14.27 -25.53
C SER A 133 16.58 -15.26 -26.10
N ASN A 134 17.88 -14.94 -26.05
CA ASN A 134 18.92 -15.87 -26.54
C ASN A 134 18.99 -17.19 -25.78
N LYS A 135 18.70 -17.17 -24.46
CA LYS A 135 18.74 -18.37 -23.62
C LYS A 135 17.56 -19.30 -23.89
N HIS A 136 16.38 -18.73 -24.19
CA HIS A 136 15.13 -19.47 -24.27
C HIS A 136 14.65 -19.72 -25.72
N PHE A 137 15.02 -18.84 -26.67
CA PHE A 137 14.52 -18.83 -28.05
C PHE A 137 15.64 -18.87 -29.11
N GLY A 138 16.92 -18.91 -28.70
CA GLY A 138 18.07 -19.05 -29.62
C GLY A 138 18.70 -17.72 -30.08
N ARG A 139 19.89 -17.81 -30.69
CA ARG A 139 20.81 -16.67 -30.90
C ARG A 139 20.85 -16.19 -32.35
N THR A 140 20.66 -14.88 -32.56
CA THR A 140 20.80 -14.17 -33.85
C THR A 140 22.03 -13.25 -33.85
N GLU A 141 22.62 -12.94 -35.00
CA GLU A 141 23.84 -12.09 -35.10
C GLU A 141 23.62 -10.65 -34.60
N GLU A 142 22.45 -10.05 -34.82
CA GLU A 142 22.10 -8.71 -34.28
C GLU A 142 22.08 -8.70 -32.75
N LYS A 143 21.61 -9.80 -32.14
CA LYS A 143 21.57 -10.00 -30.70
C LYS A 143 22.96 -10.13 -30.07
N LYS A 144 24.03 -10.40 -30.84
CA LYS A 144 25.42 -10.45 -30.33
C LYS A 144 25.98 -9.06 -30.02
N LYS A 145 25.74 -8.07 -30.89
CA LYS A 145 26.28 -6.71 -30.72
C LYS A 145 25.75 -6.02 -29.46
N THR A 146 24.47 -6.21 -29.15
CA THR A 146 23.82 -5.66 -27.95
C THR A 146 24.38 -6.25 -26.64
N ILE A 147 24.86 -7.49 -26.68
CA ILE A 147 25.43 -8.17 -25.49
C ILE A 147 26.85 -7.69 -25.18
N GLU A 148 27.68 -7.45 -26.20
CA GLU A 148 29.07 -7.03 -26.01
C GLU A 148 29.17 -5.63 -25.39
N GLN A 149 28.26 -4.71 -25.75
CA GLN A 149 28.24 -3.35 -25.22
C GLN A 149 27.80 -3.28 -23.75
N GLY A 150 26.85 -4.14 -23.33
CA GLY A 150 26.20 -4.05 -22.00
C GLY A 150 26.83 -4.90 -20.88
N ASN A 151 27.94 -5.59 -21.11
CA ASN A 151 28.41 -6.68 -20.23
C ASN A 151 29.01 -6.28 -18.87
N LYS A 152 29.13 -4.99 -18.53
CA LYS A 152 29.90 -4.56 -17.34
C LYS A 152 29.08 -4.28 -16.07
N VAL A 153 27.77 -4.01 -16.12
CA VAL A 153 26.99 -3.62 -14.94
C VAL A 153 25.52 -4.06 -15.10
N ALA A 154 24.89 -4.54 -14.01
CA ALA A 154 23.45 -4.82 -13.81
C ALA A 154 22.89 -6.24 -14.11
N HIS A 155 21.93 -6.63 -13.25
CA HIS A 155 21.37 -7.98 -13.04
C HIS A 155 19.83 -8.00 -12.91
N TRP A 156 19.10 -6.95 -13.32
CA TRP A 156 17.67 -6.80 -12.97
C TRP A 156 16.85 -6.36 -14.19
N GLY A 157 15.66 -6.93 -14.35
CA GLY A 157 14.67 -6.51 -15.35
C GLY A 157 13.78 -5.40 -14.80
N ASP A 158 13.43 -4.45 -15.65
CA ASP A 158 12.51 -3.35 -15.36
C ASP A 158 11.47 -3.25 -16.47
N ILE A 159 10.25 -3.70 -16.21
CA ILE A 159 9.16 -3.75 -17.17
C ILE A 159 8.81 -2.38 -17.76
N LEU A 160 8.86 -1.31 -16.95
CA LEU A 160 8.55 0.05 -17.40
C LEU A 160 9.62 0.56 -18.34
N PHE A 161 10.86 0.15 -18.16
CA PHE A 161 11.90 0.49 -19.11
C PHE A 161 11.84 -0.42 -20.35
N ASP A 162 11.70 -1.73 -20.14
CA ASP A 162 11.80 -2.76 -21.16
C ASP A 162 10.68 -2.69 -22.20
N HIS A 163 9.45 -2.28 -21.82
CA HIS A 163 8.37 -2.14 -22.80
C HIS A 163 8.60 -1.00 -23.80
N THR A 164 9.33 0.05 -23.41
CA THR A 164 9.67 1.18 -24.31
C THR A 164 10.71 0.80 -25.36
N LEU A 165 11.37 -0.35 -25.21
CA LEU A 165 12.32 -0.86 -26.19
C LEU A 165 11.63 -1.49 -27.40
N ASP A 166 10.36 -1.87 -27.27
CA ASP A 166 9.54 -2.44 -28.37
C ASP A 166 9.12 -1.41 -29.42
N ASP A 167 8.96 -0.13 -29.04
CA ASP A 167 8.46 0.93 -29.94
C ASP A 167 9.46 1.43 -31.00
N LYS A 168 10.64 0.82 -31.09
CA LYS A 168 11.68 1.23 -32.05
C LYS A 168 11.51 0.50 -33.38
N PRO A 169 11.60 1.21 -34.52
CA PRO A 169 11.44 0.61 -35.86
C PRO A 169 12.47 -0.48 -36.21
N ASN A 170 13.56 -0.61 -35.45
CA ASN A 170 14.57 -1.68 -35.58
C ASN A 170 14.70 -2.55 -34.30
N GLY A 171 13.85 -2.33 -33.30
CA GLY A 171 13.83 -3.10 -32.06
C GLY A 171 12.91 -4.29 -32.22
N SER A 172 13.40 -5.39 -32.81
CA SER A 172 12.73 -6.68 -32.71
C SER A 172 12.85 -7.18 -31.27
N THR A 173 12.17 -6.54 -30.32
CA THR A 173 11.98 -7.18 -29.03
C THR A 173 10.98 -8.29 -29.26
N ASP A 174 11.45 -9.48 -28.94
CA ASP A 174 10.70 -10.71 -29.08
C ASP A 174 9.50 -10.61 -28.12
N THR A 175 8.33 -10.23 -28.64
CA THR A 175 7.11 -10.01 -27.85
C THR A 175 6.76 -11.26 -27.03
N GLU A 176 7.09 -12.44 -27.55
CA GLU A 176 6.93 -13.72 -26.84
C GLU A 176 7.91 -13.82 -25.67
N ALA A 177 9.17 -13.41 -25.86
CA ALA A 177 10.12 -13.31 -24.76
C ALA A 177 9.69 -12.30 -23.70
N PHE A 178 9.17 -11.13 -24.08
CA PHE A 178 8.65 -10.12 -23.13
C PHE A 178 7.48 -10.68 -22.32
N LYS A 179 6.49 -11.30 -23.00
CA LYS A 179 5.34 -11.92 -22.34
C LYS A 179 5.75 -13.07 -21.42
N THR A 180 6.74 -13.87 -21.82
CA THR A 180 7.27 -14.95 -20.97
C THR A 180 7.96 -14.40 -19.73
N LEU A 181 8.69 -13.29 -19.88
CA LEU A 181 9.48 -12.67 -18.82
C LEU A 181 8.60 -11.96 -17.78
N TYR A 182 7.59 -11.22 -18.22
CA TYR A 182 6.77 -10.35 -17.38
C TYR A 182 5.33 -10.85 -17.19
N GLY A 183 4.88 -11.85 -17.95
CA GLY A 183 3.50 -12.37 -17.94
C GLY A 183 2.50 -11.53 -18.74
N VAL A 184 2.86 -10.31 -19.16
CA VAL A 184 1.97 -9.36 -19.85
C VAL A 184 2.56 -8.93 -21.19
N LEU A 185 1.73 -8.44 -22.11
CA LEU A 185 2.21 -7.89 -23.38
C LEU A 185 2.75 -6.45 -23.19
N PRO A 186 3.73 -6.01 -23.98
CA PRO A 186 4.29 -4.65 -23.91
C PRO A 186 3.21 -3.55 -23.94
N LYS A 187 2.25 -3.68 -24.87
CA LYS A 187 1.12 -2.73 -25.03
C LYS A 187 0.19 -2.62 -23.82
N ASP A 188 0.19 -3.63 -22.95
CA ASP A 188 -0.70 -3.67 -21.78
C ASP A 188 -0.01 -3.09 -20.54
N VAL A 189 1.31 -2.84 -20.60
CA VAL A 189 2.09 -2.28 -19.48
C VAL A 189 1.62 -0.86 -19.12
N GLU A 190 1.20 -0.05 -20.08
CA GLU A 190 0.69 1.31 -19.84
C GLU A 190 -0.57 1.34 -18.94
N GLN A 191 -1.31 0.24 -18.89
CA GLN A 191 -2.52 0.10 -18.07
C GLN A 191 -2.18 -0.19 -16.60
N ILE A 192 -0.95 -0.65 -16.31
CA ILE A 192 -0.49 -1.06 -14.99
C ILE A 192 0.29 0.11 -14.35
N LYS A 193 -0.33 0.80 -13.39
CA LYS A 193 0.25 1.96 -12.69
C LYS A 193 0.65 1.63 -11.25
N HIS A 194 0.14 0.53 -10.71
CA HIS A 194 0.35 0.17 -9.32
C HIS A 194 1.77 -0.39 -9.12
N HIS A 195 2.58 0.36 -8.37
CA HIS A 195 4.00 0.06 -8.12
C HIS A 195 4.24 -1.35 -7.55
N VAL A 196 3.36 -1.86 -6.69
CA VAL A 196 3.56 -3.20 -6.11
C VAL A 196 3.36 -4.29 -7.16
N THR A 197 2.41 -4.10 -8.08
CA THR A 197 2.19 -4.99 -9.22
C THR A 197 3.41 -4.98 -10.13
N ILE A 198 3.92 -3.80 -10.48
CA ILE A 198 5.16 -3.65 -11.27
C ILE A 198 6.33 -4.38 -10.60
N ASN A 199 6.53 -4.20 -9.29
CA ASN A 199 7.59 -4.87 -8.54
C ASN A 199 7.45 -6.39 -8.55
N LEU A 200 6.22 -6.91 -8.50
CA LEU A 200 5.95 -8.34 -8.61
C LEU A 200 6.35 -8.89 -9.99
N LEU A 201 6.00 -8.19 -11.08
CA LEU A 201 6.38 -8.59 -12.45
C LEU A 201 7.91 -8.56 -12.63
N ASN A 202 8.57 -7.49 -12.15
CA ASN A 202 10.04 -7.36 -12.16
C ASN A 202 10.72 -8.46 -11.34
N THR A 203 10.10 -8.90 -10.24
CA THR A 203 10.59 -10.01 -9.41
C THR A 203 10.51 -11.33 -10.17
N HIS A 204 9.41 -11.61 -10.86
CA HIS A 204 9.27 -12.81 -11.71
C HIS A 204 10.33 -12.83 -12.82
N ALA A 205 10.50 -11.72 -13.54
CA ALA A 205 11.54 -11.55 -14.56
C ALA A 205 12.96 -11.79 -14.00
N SER A 206 13.25 -11.22 -12.83
CA SER A 206 14.52 -11.43 -12.12
C SER A 206 14.75 -12.90 -11.74
N ILE A 207 13.70 -13.62 -11.31
CA ILE A 207 13.78 -15.04 -11.00
C ILE A 207 14.10 -15.87 -12.26
N LEU A 208 13.42 -15.61 -13.38
CA LEU A 208 13.63 -16.33 -14.64
C LEU A 208 15.04 -16.11 -15.24
N SER A 209 15.56 -14.90 -15.10
CA SER A 209 16.87 -14.50 -15.61
C SER A 209 18.04 -14.99 -14.76
N LEU A 210 17.87 -15.11 -13.44
CA LEU A 210 18.94 -15.51 -12.53
C LEU A 210 19.19 -17.03 -12.57
N LYS A 211 20.36 -17.44 -13.06
CA LYS A 211 20.84 -18.85 -13.04
C LYS A 211 20.91 -19.49 -11.64
N ARG A 212 20.87 -18.70 -10.56
CA ARG A 212 21.11 -19.15 -9.18
C ARG A 212 19.88 -19.09 -8.26
N LYS A 213 18.81 -18.39 -8.66
CA LYS A 213 17.55 -18.39 -7.91
C LYS A 213 16.67 -19.50 -8.47
N ILE A 214 16.48 -20.55 -7.68
CA ILE A 214 15.53 -21.63 -8.02
C ILE A 214 14.25 -21.24 -7.29
N ALA A 215 13.33 -20.59 -8.00
CA ALA A 215 11.94 -20.55 -7.55
C ALA A 215 11.32 -21.94 -7.78
N THR A 216 10.47 -22.35 -6.87
CA THR A 216 9.74 -23.61 -6.98
C THR A 216 8.73 -23.55 -8.14
N PRO A 217 8.39 -24.69 -8.77
CA PRO A 217 7.31 -24.75 -9.77
C PRO A 217 6.02 -24.08 -9.29
N LYS A 218 5.71 -24.21 -7.99
CA LYS A 218 4.56 -23.59 -7.34
C LYS A 218 4.54 -22.06 -7.44
N PHE A 219 5.69 -21.38 -7.41
CA PHE A 219 5.74 -19.93 -7.63
C PHE A 219 5.24 -19.57 -9.03
N PHE A 220 5.67 -20.32 -10.05
CA PHE A 220 5.27 -20.08 -11.44
C PHE A 220 3.79 -20.41 -11.68
N ASP A 221 3.25 -21.44 -11.01
CA ASP A 221 1.81 -21.76 -11.08
C ASP A 221 0.97 -20.63 -10.46
N LEU A 222 1.37 -20.14 -9.29
CA LEU A 222 0.70 -19.02 -8.62
C LEU A 222 0.80 -17.72 -9.42
N PHE A 223 1.97 -17.45 -10.01
CA PHE A 223 2.18 -16.29 -10.88
C PHE A 223 1.30 -16.38 -12.13
N SER A 224 1.27 -17.54 -12.80
CA SER A 224 0.44 -17.76 -13.99
C SER A 224 -1.05 -17.62 -13.66
N ASN A 225 -1.50 -18.13 -12.51
CA ASN A 225 -2.87 -17.95 -12.05
C ASN A 225 -3.21 -16.47 -11.85
N PHE A 226 -2.35 -15.71 -11.15
CA PHE A 226 -2.51 -14.28 -10.97
C PHE A 226 -2.60 -13.53 -12.31
N ILE A 227 -1.65 -13.73 -13.21
CA ILE A 227 -1.64 -13.10 -14.53
C ILE A 227 -2.91 -13.41 -15.31
N SER A 228 -3.37 -14.67 -15.30
CA SER A 228 -4.58 -15.07 -16.02
C SER A 228 -5.85 -14.36 -15.51
N LEU A 229 -5.95 -14.15 -14.19
CA LEU A 229 -7.07 -13.44 -13.58
C LEU A 229 -6.96 -11.93 -13.82
N PHE A 230 -5.74 -11.39 -13.77
CA PHE A 230 -5.47 -9.98 -14.01
C PHE A 230 -5.71 -9.58 -15.48
N GLU A 231 -5.36 -10.44 -16.44
CA GLU A 231 -5.70 -10.26 -17.85
C GLU A 231 -7.23 -10.33 -18.08
N LYS A 232 -7.93 -11.27 -17.43
CA LYS A 232 -9.41 -11.37 -17.48
C LYS A 232 -10.10 -10.14 -16.91
N SER A 233 -9.52 -9.50 -15.89
CA SER A 233 -10.03 -8.24 -15.34
C SER A 233 -9.63 -7.02 -16.18
N LYS A 234 -8.98 -7.20 -17.33
CA LYS A 234 -8.43 -6.13 -18.17
C LYS A 234 -7.49 -5.22 -17.38
N PHE A 235 -6.64 -5.84 -16.56
CA PHE A 235 -5.65 -5.15 -15.72
C PHE A 235 -6.27 -4.15 -14.73
N ASP A 236 -7.54 -4.35 -14.32
CA ASP A 236 -8.21 -3.51 -13.33
C ASP A 236 -7.49 -3.53 -11.97
N GLU A 237 -6.77 -2.46 -11.65
CA GLU A 237 -6.00 -2.30 -10.42
C GLU A 237 -6.84 -2.03 -9.17
N SER A 238 -8.17 -1.87 -9.30
CA SER A 238 -9.08 -1.71 -8.16
C SER A 238 -9.16 -2.97 -7.28
N PHE A 239 -8.53 -4.08 -7.69
CA PHE A 239 -8.36 -5.28 -6.87
C PHE A 239 -7.61 -5.02 -5.55
N HIS A 240 -6.88 -3.90 -5.42
CA HIS A 240 -6.29 -3.50 -4.15
C HIS A 240 -7.32 -2.91 -3.16
N GLU A 241 -8.46 -2.41 -3.66
CA GLU A 241 -9.50 -1.78 -2.84
C GLU A 241 -10.65 -2.73 -2.53
N LYS A 242 -10.92 -3.68 -3.44
CA LYS A 242 -12.04 -4.62 -3.35
C LYS A 242 -11.51 -6.04 -3.32
N LYS A 243 -12.12 -6.90 -2.51
CA LYS A 243 -11.84 -8.34 -2.54
C LYS A 243 -12.40 -8.95 -3.82
N THR A 244 -11.54 -9.14 -4.81
CA THR A 244 -11.84 -9.86 -6.06
C THR A 244 -11.03 -11.16 -6.13
N GLU A 245 -11.28 -11.98 -7.14
CA GLU A 245 -10.46 -13.17 -7.41
C GLU A 245 -9.00 -12.81 -7.68
N VAL A 246 -8.74 -11.66 -8.32
CA VAL A 246 -7.39 -11.12 -8.55
C VAL A 246 -6.71 -10.80 -7.23
N THR A 247 -7.42 -10.18 -6.28
CA THR A 247 -6.90 -9.87 -4.93
C THR A 247 -6.45 -11.13 -4.22
N LEU A 248 -7.28 -12.19 -4.23
CA LEU A 248 -6.96 -13.45 -3.57
C LEU A 248 -5.74 -14.13 -4.21
N ALA A 249 -5.67 -14.17 -5.54
CA ALA A 249 -4.52 -14.74 -6.25
C ALA A 249 -3.23 -13.96 -5.96
N TYR A 250 -3.32 -12.64 -5.93
CA TYR A 250 -2.22 -11.74 -5.59
C TYR A 250 -1.72 -11.96 -4.16
N GLU A 251 -2.61 -11.97 -3.17
CA GLU A 251 -2.26 -12.19 -1.76
C GLU A 251 -1.54 -13.53 -1.54
N VAL A 252 -2.05 -14.60 -2.16
CA VAL A 252 -1.43 -15.94 -2.08
C VAL A 252 -0.03 -15.93 -2.70
N LEU A 253 0.14 -15.29 -3.85
CA LEU A 253 1.41 -15.20 -4.56
C LEU A 253 2.45 -14.38 -3.77
N VAL A 254 2.09 -13.20 -3.26
CA VAL A 254 2.98 -12.35 -2.47
C VAL A 254 3.37 -13.05 -1.17
N GLY A 255 2.39 -13.61 -0.44
CA GLY A 255 2.66 -14.36 0.78
C GLY A 255 3.57 -15.58 0.53
N PHE A 256 3.46 -16.23 -0.62
CA PHE A 256 4.36 -17.32 -1.00
C PHE A 256 5.78 -16.82 -1.33
N ALA A 257 5.89 -15.75 -2.13
CA ALA A 257 7.15 -15.16 -2.53
C ALA A 257 7.99 -14.67 -1.34
N GLU A 258 7.37 -13.98 -0.36
CA GLU A 258 8.03 -13.53 0.86
C GLU A 258 8.61 -14.69 1.68
N ASN A 259 7.88 -15.80 1.78
CA ASN A 259 8.31 -16.97 2.52
C ASN A 259 9.40 -17.77 1.81
N GLU A 260 9.39 -17.82 0.48
CA GLU A 260 10.38 -18.54 -0.31
C GLU A 260 11.72 -17.80 -0.41
N VAL A 261 11.68 -16.48 -0.62
CA VAL A 261 12.87 -15.64 -0.78
C VAL A 261 13.66 -15.51 0.54
N ASN A 262 12.98 -15.48 1.69
CA ASN A 262 13.64 -15.37 3.00
C ASN A 262 14.36 -16.66 3.48
N ARG A 263 14.14 -17.82 2.82
CA ARG A 263 14.61 -19.13 3.33
C ARG A 263 15.94 -19.64 2.78
N ARG A 264 16.68 -18.89 1.96
CA ARG A 264 18.00 -19.33 1.45
C ARG A 264 19.15 -18.44 1.93
N LYS A 265 19.54 -18.57 3.20
CA LYS A 265 20.89 -18.15 3.61
C LYS A 265 21.91 -19.03 2.87
N PRO A 266 22.93 -18.46 2.21
CA PRO A 266 23.95 -19.25 1.53
C PRO A 266 24.65 -20.16 2.55
N LYS A 267 24.72 -21.47 2.26
CA LYS A 267 25.61 -22.38 2.99
C LYS A 267 27.02 -21.79 2.89
N LYS A 268 27.61 -21.41 4.02
CA LYS A 268 29.03 -21.05 4.13
C LYS A 268 29.81 -22.14 3.41
N ARG A 269 30.50 -21.78 2.31
CA ARG A 269 31.50 -22.66 1.70
C ARG A 269 32.50 -23.00 2.81
N SER A 270 32.60 -24.27 3.17
CA SER A 270 33.70 -24.72 4.01
C SER A 270 34.98 -24.38 3.26
N SER A 271 35.84 -23.59 3.91
CA SER A 271 37.16 -23.28 3.40
C SER A 271 37.91 -24.59 3.16
N ARG A 272 38.10 -24.92 1.88
CA ARG A 272 39.01 -25.99 1.47
C ARG A 272 40.40 -25.56 1.96
N LYS A 273 40.97 -26.29 2.91
CA LYS A 273 42.33 -26.09 3.40
C LYS A 273 43.26 -26.03 2.17
N ALA A 274 44.04 -24.95 2.08
CA ALA A 274 45.12 -24.83 1.11
C ALA A 274 46.12 -25.96 1.39
N ASN A 275 46.44 -26.75 0.36
CA ASN A 275 47.59 -27.65 0.42
C ASN A 275 48.87 -26.80 0.41
N PRO A 276 49.88 -27.14 1.23
CA PRO A 276 51.14 -26.42 1.24
C PRO A 276 51.93 -26.67 -0.05
N PRO A 277 52.80 -25.72 -0.47
CA PRO A 277 53.55 -25.83 -1.71
C PRO A 277 54.64 -26.90 -1.61
N THR A 278 54.71 -27.74 -2.64
CA THR A 278 55.75 -28.76 -2.84
C THR A 278 57.09 -28.06 -3.08
N ALA A 279 58.05 -28.27 -2.18
CA ALA A 279 59.43 -27.82 -2.36
C ALA A 279 60.08 -28.57 -3.52
N THR A 280 60.47 -27.84 -4.57
CA THR A 280 61.30 -28.35 -5.66
C THR A 280 62.75 -28.38 -5.16
N ALA A 281 63.26 -29.58 -4.87
CA ALA A 281 64.68 -29.79 -4.62
C ALA A 281 65.43 -29.74 -5.96
N GLN A 282 66.25 -28.70 -6.13
CA GLN A 282 67.37 -28.74 -7.07
C GLN A 282 68.43 -29.71 -6.52
N ARG A 283 68.98 -30.55 -7.40
CA ARG A 283 70.25 -31.24 -7.16
C ARG A 283 71.16 -31.08 -8.39
N PRO A 284 72.48 -31.10 -8.16
CA PRO A 284 73.51 -30.53 -9.04
C PRO A 284 73.75 -31.35 -10.30
#